data_AF-A0A538R3Z1-F1
#
_entry.id   AF-A0A538R3Z1-F1
#
_cell.length_a   1.000
_cell.length_b   1.000
_cell.length_c   1.000
_cell.angle_alpha   90.00
_cell.angle_beta   90.00
_cell.angle_gamma   90.00
#
_symmetry.space_group_name_H-M   'P 1'
#
loop_
_entity.id
_entity.type
_entity.pdbx_description
1 polymer ?
#
loop_
_entity_poly.entity_id
_entity_poly.type
_entity_poly.pdbx_seq_one_letter_code
_entity_poly.pdbx_strand_id
1 'polypeptide(L)'
;MAALAAAVACAGSARPDATEPLETARTHQRHDTHGSHTGDGMDHKKGEVDEMAAMPPAVSKFHATLAPYWHAQQGPKRMADTCAAIGQLRAGADEVVAAPPPDRADSAAWSAGAKQLAQAVAALDGTCKASDATAFEAALTEVHERFHGLMSAASGEHDDHAH
;
A
#
# COMPACT_ATOMS: atom_id res chain seq x y z
N MET A 1 2.17 -19.45 -43.76
CA MET A 1 0.92 -19.13 -44.47
C MET A 1 -0.21 -19.96 -43.89
N ALA A 2 -1.09 -19.34 -43.11
CA ALA A 2 -2.49 -19.73 -42.92
C ALA A 2 -3.15 -18.61 -42.12
N ALA A 3 -4.00 -17.84 -42.79
CA ALA A 3 -4.91 -16.88 -42.21
C ALA A 3 -6.26 -17.56 -41.95
N LEU A 4 -6.98 -17.18 -40.89
CA LEU A 4 -8.28 -16.50 -41.01
C LEU A 4 -8.86 -16.22 -39.61
N ALA A 5 -9.50 -15.06 -39.51
CA ALA A 5 -10.19 -14.51 -38.36
C ALA A 5 -11.62 -15.03 -38.22
N ALA A 6 -12.19 -14.92 -37.01
CA ALA A 6 -13.61 -14.58 -36.82
C ALA A 6 -13.84 -14.04 -35.40
N ALA A 7 -14.25 -12.77 -35.32
CA ALA A 7 -14.82 -12.15 -34.13
C ALA A 7 -16.32 -12.44 -34.09
N VAL A 8 -16.86 -12.76 -32.91
CA VAL A 8 -18.30 -12.72 -32.63
C VAL A 8 -18.50 -11.79 -31.43
N ALA A 9 -19.13 -10.65 -31.72
CA ALA A 9 -19.70 -9.74 -30.73
C ALA A 9 -21.14 -10.18 -30.43
N CYS A 10 -21.49 -10.29 -29.14
CA CYS A 10 -22.88 -10.23 -28.70
C CYS A 10 -23.07 -8.94 -27.90
N ALA A 11 -23.76 -8.01 -28.55
CA ALA A 11 -24.34 -6.81 -27.95
C ALA A 11 -25.72 -7.11 -27.36
N GLY A 12 -26.09 -6.38 -26.31
CA GLY A 12 -27.47 -6.20 -25.85
C GLY A 12 -27.68 -6.64 -24.40
N SER A 13 -28.44 -5.95 -23.55
CA SER A 13 -29.18 -4.69 -23.64
C SER A 13 -29.58 -4.33 -22.20
N ALA A 14 -29.50 -3.05 -21.86
CA ALA A 14 -29.94 -2.48 -20.59
C ALA A 14 -31.47 -2.41 -20.46
N ARG A 15 -31.97 -2.32 -19.21
CA ARG A 15 -33.10 -1.50 -18.67
C ARG A 15 -33.77 -2.21 -17.46
N PRO A 16 -34.65 -1.55 -16.66
CA PRO A 16 -34.44 -0.37 -15.81
C PRO A 16 -35.04 -0.56 -14.38
N ASP A 17 -34.93 0.49 -13.55
CA ASP A 17 -35.82 0.91 -12.43
C ASP A 17 -36.38 -0.08 -11.38
N ALA A 18 -36.10 0.25 -10.10
CA ALA A 18 -37.13 0.28 -9.05
C ALA A 18 -36.68 1.17 -7.87
N THR A 19 -37.20 2.39 -7.89
CA THR A 19 -37.38 3.35 -6.80
C THR A 19 -38.10 2.77 -5.57
N GLU A 20 -37.62 3.19 -4.38
CA GLU A 20 -38.37 3.53 -3.14
C GLU A 20 -38.81 2.37 -2.19
N PRO A 21 -38.93 2.58 -0.85
CA PRO A 21 -39.24 3.86 -0.21
C PRO A 21 -38.42 4.29 1.04
N LEU A 22 -38.40 5.62 1.20
CA LEU A 22 -38.31 6.34 2.47
C LEU A 22 -39.47 5.96 3.41
N GLU A 23 -39.16 5.75 4.69
CA GLU A 23 -39.83 6.29 5.89
C GLU A 23 -39.60 5.37 7.08
N THR A 24 -39.01 5.89 8.15
CA THR A 24 -39.69 6.00 9.45
C THR A 24 -38.86 6.93 10.34
N ALA A 25 -39.41 8.12 10.56
CA ALA A 25 -39.00 8.98 11.65
C ALA A 25 -39.29 8.34 13.01
N ARG A 26 -38.37 8.43 13.97
CA ARG A 26 -38.71 8.42 15.41
C ARG A 26 -37.72 9.26 16.22
N THR A 27 -38.07 10.53 16.30
CA THR A 27 -38.17 11.36 17.52
C THR A 27 -37.53 10.86 18.83
N HIS A 28 -36.70 11.74 19.37
CA HIS A 28 -36.53 12.09 20.80
C HIS A 28 -36.03 11.02 21.78
N GLN A 29 -34.76 11.18 22.20
CA GLN A 29 -34.48 11.25 23.63
C GLN A 29 -33.29 12.19 23.89
N ARG A 30 -33.61 13.40 24.35
CA ARG A 30 -32.68 14.25 25.08
C ARG A 30 -32.43 13.62 26.44
N HIS A 31 -31.17 13.48 26.82
CA HIS A 31 -30.79 13.41 28.22
C HIS A 31 -29.65 14.41 28.42
N ASP A 32 -30.05 15.62 28.82
CA ASP A 32 -29.19 16.59 29.47
C ASP A 32 -28.82 16.03 30.85
N THR A 33 -27.53 15.78 31.08
CA THR A 33 -26.96 15.87 32.44
C THR A 33 -25.67 16.65 32.38
N HIS A 34 -25.71 17.83 32.98
CA HIS A 34 -24.55 18.65 33.28
C HIS A 34 -23.65 17.94 34.28
N GLY A 35 -22.39 17.72 33.90
CA GLY A 35 -21.30 17.33 34.78
C GLY A 35 -20.10 18.22 34.52
N SER A 36 -20.07 19.35 35.22
CA SER A 36 -18.94 20.29 35.23
C SER A 36 -17.75 19.63 35.90
N HIS A 37 -16.65 19.44 35.15
CA HIS A 37 -15.32 19.29 35.73
C HIS A 37 -14.33 20.08 34.88
N THR A 38 -13.94 21.23 35.45
CA THR A 38 -12.57 21.75 35.54
C THR A 38 -11.63 21.41 34.39
N GLY A 39 -11.25 22.47 33.67
CA GLY A 39 -10.15 22.41 32.73
C GLY A 39 -8.84 22.07 33.43
N ASP A 40 -8.17 21.08 32.87
CA ASP A 40 -6.72 20.99 32.84
C ASP A 40 -6.38 20.71 31.37
N GLY A 41 -5.82 21.73 30.72
CA GLY A 41 -5.24 21.57 29.41
C GLY A 41 -3.97 20.76 29.53
N MET A 42 -3.99 19.53 29.03
CA MET A 42 -2.78 18.79 28.68
C MET A 42 -2.98 18.09 27.34
N ASP A 43 -2.44 18.73 26.32
CA ASP A 43 -1.65 18.13 25.24
C ASP A 43 -1.56 16.61 25.22
N HIS A 44 -2.38 15.92 24.40
CA HIS A 44 -1.99 14.65 23.77
C HIS A 44 -2.74 14.44 22.45
N LYS A 45 -2.48 15.31 21.46
CA LYS A 45 -2.57 14.92 20.03
C LYS A 45 -1.13 14.79 19.49
N LYS A 46 -0.42 13.78 19.98
CA LYS A 46 0.95 13.46 19.54
C LYS A 46 1.16 11.94 19.54
N GLY A 47 0.21 11.21 18.95
CA GLY A 47 0.25 9.74 18.87
C GLY A 47 0.28 9.22 17.45
N GLU A 48 -0.35 9.90 16.50
CA GLU A 48 -0.53 9.39 15.12
C GLU A 48 0.42 10.02 14.10
N VAL A 49 1.29 10.95 14.53
CA VAL A 49 2.29 11.62 13.65
C VAL A 49 3.73 11.17 13.91
N ASP A 50 3.98 10.39 14.96
CA ASP A 50 5.34 9.99 15.36
C ASP A 50 5.81 8.70 14.65
N GLU A 51 4.91 7.78 14.28
CA GLU A 51 5.34 6.55 13.57
C GLU A 51 5.80 6.80 12.14
N MET A 52 5.22 7.77 11.43
CA MET A 52 5.74 8.20 10.12
C MET A 52 7.03 9.03 10.26
N ALA A 53 7.32 9.60 11.43
CA ALA A 53 8.60 10.25 11.72
C ALA A 53 9.73 9.23 12.02
N ALA A 54 9.38 7.97 12.34
CA ALA A 54 10.34 6.91 12.64
C ALA A 54 10.89 6.18 11.40
N MET A 55 10.36 6.49 10.20
CA MET A 55 10.77 5.83 8.95
C MET A 55 11.93 6.58 8.28
N PRO A 56 12.99 5.90 7.82
CA PRO A 56 14.09 6.54 7.10
C PRO A 56 13.56 7.32 5.88
N PRO A 57 14.10 8.51 5.55
CA PRO A 57 13.52 9.37 4.52
C PRO A 57 13.34 8.69 3.15
N ALA A 58 14.30 7.88 2.72
CA ALA A 58 14.21 7.14 1.45
C ALA A 58 13.08 6.10 1.46
N VAL A 59 12.89 5.41 2.60
CA VAL A 59 11.83 4.40 2.77
C VAL A 59 10.46 5.07 2.83
N SER A 60 10.34 6.20 3.51
CA SER A 60 9.11 7.02 3.55
C SER A 60 8.71 7.51 2.15
N LYS A 61 9.68 7.97 1.35
CA LYS A 61 9.44 8.39 -0.03
C LYS A 61 9.02 7.22 -0.93
N PHE A 62 9.66 6.06 -0.79
CA PHE A 62 9.25 4.85 -1.50
C PHE A 62 7.81 4.45 -1.12
N HIS A 63 7.49 4.45 0.18
CA HIS A 63 6.14 4.17 0.68
C HIS A 63 5.10 5.13 0.09
N ALA A 64 5.38 6.43 0.04
CA ALA A 64 4.47 7.41 -0.55
C ALA A 64 4.16 7.12 -2.03
N THR A 65 5.08 6.48 -2.74
CA THR A 65 4.86 6.01 -4.12
C THR A 65 4.07 4.70 -4.15
N LEU A 66 4.41 3.72 -3.31
CA LEU A 66 3.77 2.40 -3.29
C LEU A 66 2.34 2.41 -2.76
N ALA A 67 2.09 3.15 -1.67
CA ALA A 67 0.85 3.15 -0.91
C ALA A 67 -0.43 3.30 -1.75
N PRO A 68 -0.57 4.28 -2.66
CA PRO A 68 -1.80 4.42 -3.45
C PRO A 68 -2.11 3.21 -4.33
N TYR A 69 -1.08 2.48 -4.78
CA TYR A 69 -1.24 1.30 -5.63
C TYR A 69 -1.54 0.04 -4.82
N TRP A 70 -0.87 -0.12 -3.69
CA TRP A 70 -1.10 -1.25 -2.78
C TRP A 70 -2.50 -1.20 -2.17
N HIS A 71 -2.93 -0.03 -1.69
CA HIS A 71 -4.23 0.16 -1.05
C HIS A 71 -5.39 0.36 -2.03
N ALA A 72 -5.12 0.39 -3.35
CA ALA A 72 -6.18 0.38 -4.35
C ALA A 72 -6.93 -0.97 -4.35
N GLN A 73 -8.21 -0.92 -4.72
CA GLN A 73 -9.00 -2.13 -4.96
C GLN A 73 -8.30 -3.03 -5.98
N GLN A 74 -8.20 -4.32 -5.67
CA GLN A 74 -7.64 -5.31 -6.60
C GLN A 74 -8.44 -5.36 -7.91
N GLY A 75 -7.72 -5.57 -9.01
CA GLY A 75 -8.30 -5.69 -10.34
C GLY A 75 -7.52 -4.96 -11.44
N PRO A 76 -8.03 -4.95 -12.67
CA PRO A 76 -7.30 -4.47 -13.85
C PRO A 76 -6.82 -3.02 -13.74
N LYS A 77 -7.60 -2.15 -13.07
CA LYS A 77 -7.22 -0.76 -12.85
C LYS A 77 -5.96 -0.63 -11.98
N ARG A 78 -5.88 -1.38 -10.86
CA ARG A 78 -4.71 -1.36 -9.99
C ARG A 78 -3.47 -1.81 -10.74
N MET A 79 -3.57 -2.88 -11.54
CA MET A 79 -2.46 -3.32 -12.39
C MET A 79 -2.02 -2.22 -13.36
N ALA A 80 -2.95 -1.65 -14.12
CA ALA A 80 -2.64 -0.60 -15.09
C ALA A 80 -1.95 0.61 -14.44
N ASP A 81 -2.49 1.10 -13.32
CA ASP A 81 -1.96 2.26 -12.61
C ASP A 81 -0.59 1.96 -11.99
N THR A 82 -0.42 0.78 -11.39
CA THR A 82 0.87 0.34 -10.81
C THR A 82 1.93 0.21 -11.90
N CYS A 83 1.59 -0.40 -13.03
CA CYS A 83 2.53 -0.59 -14.13
C CYS A 83 2.88 0.73 -14.83
N ALA A 84 1.97 1.70 -14.85
CA ALA A 84 2.30 3.06 -15.30
C ALA A 84 3.31 3.76 -14.37
N ALA A 85 3.27 3.46 -13.07
CA ALA A 85 4.15 4.03 -12.06
C ALA A 85 5.45 3.24 -11.82
N ILE A 86 5.67 2.12 -12.54
CA ILE A 86 6.76 1.18 -12.24
C ILE A 86 8.15 1.83 -12.29
N GLY A 87 8.35 2.82 -13.16
CA GLY A 87 9.60 3.58 -13.22
C GLY A 87 9.88 4.37 -11.93
N GLN A 88 8.85 4.93 -11.30
CA GLN A 88 8.97 5.66 -10.04
C GLN A 88 9.25 4.71 -8.88
N LEU A 89 8.60 3.54 -8.86
CA LEU A 89 8.87 2.49 -7.87
C LEU A 89 10.31 1.98 -7.97
N ARG A 90 10.82 1.76 -9.20
CA ARG A 90 12.22 1.37 -9.41
C ARG A 90 13.19 2.41 -8.89
N ALA A 91 13.00 3.68 -9.27
CA ALA A 91 13.84 4.77 -8.80
C ALA A 91 13.81 4.91 -7.27
N GLY A 92 12.65 4.77 -6.64
CA GLY A 92 12.53 4.79 -5.19
C GLY A 92 13.25 3.62 -4.52
N ALA A 93 13.18 2.41 -5.08
CA ALA A 93 13.92 1.26 -4.55
C ALA A 93 15.44 1.43 -4.69
N ASP A 94 15.91 1.99 -5.81
CA ASP A 94 17.34 2.31 -6.00
C ASP A 94 17.82 3.37 -5.00
N GLU A 95 17.00 4.39 -4.70
CA GLU A 95 17.29 5.37 -3.65
C GLU A 95 17.38 4.72 -2.26
N VAL A 96 16.51 3.76 -1.96
CA VAL A 96 16.56 2.99 -0.71
C VAL A 96 17.84 2.15 -0.61
N VAL A 97 18.27 1.52 -1.71
CA VAL A 97 19.54 0.76 -1.76
C VAL A 97 20.76 1.67 -1.54
N ALA A 98 20.71 2.91 -2.03
CA ALA A 98 21.80 3.87 -1.86
C ALA A 98 21.81 4.56 -0.47
N ALA A 99 20.71 4.46 0.28
CA ALA A 99 20.59 5.13 1.58
C ALA A 99 21.42 4.43 2.66
N PRO A 100 22.07 5.19 3.56
CA PRO A 100 22.75 4.61 4.70
C PRO A 100 21.75 3.91 5.64
N PRO A 101 22.18 2.84 6.34
CA PRO A 101 21.36 2.24 7.37
C PRO A 101 21.04 3.25 8.47
N PRO A 102 19.83 3.21 9.06
CA PRO A 102 19.52 3.98 10.27
C PRO A 102 20.43 3.59 11.44
N ASP A 103 20.66 4.51 12.37
CA ASP A 103 21.61 4.33 13.49
C ASP A 103 21.37 3.06 14.33
N ARG A 104 20.12 2.65 14.48
CA ARG A 104 19.71 1.46 15.27
C ARG A 104 19.59 0.17 14.45
N ALA A 105 19.73 0.25 13.14
CA ALA A 105 19.56 -0.89 12.25
C ALA A 105 20.84 -1.73 12.20
N ASP A 106 20.68 -3.06 12.14
CA ASP A 106 21.79 -3.91 11.71
C ASP A 106 22.13 -3.58 10.24
N SER A 107 23.37 -3.15 9.99
CA SER A 107 23.79 -2.66 8.67
C SER A 107 23.73 -3.75 7.59
N ALA A 108 23.94 -5.02 7.95
CA ALA A 108 23.88 -6.13 7.02
C ALA A 108 22.43 -6.48 6.67
N ALA A 109 21.55 -6.54 7.68
CA ALA A 109 20.11 -6.75 7.52
C ALA A 109 19.47 -5.64 6.69
N TRP A 110 19.78 -4.37 6.98
CA TRP A 110 19.34 -3.22 6.17
C TRP A 110 19.76 -3.38 4.70
N SER A 111 21.05 -3.60 4.46
CA SER A 111 21.59 -3.72 3.10
C SER A 111 20.99 -4.91 2.34
N ALA A 112 20.72 -6.03 3.02
CA ALA A 112 20.07 -7.18 2.43
C ALA A 112 18.60 -6.90 2.11
N GLY A 113 17.84 -6.32 3.06
CA GLY A 113 16.44 -5.96 2.88
C GLY A 113 16.23 -4.95 1.75
N ALA A 114 17.07 -3.93 1.65
CA ALA A 114 17.01 -2.94 0.59
C ALA A 114 17.21 -3.57 -0.80
N LYS A 115 18.17 -4.50 -0.93
CA LYS A 115 18.39 -5.25 -2.18
C LYS A 115 17.22 -6.17 -2.51
N GLN A 116 16.63 -6.83 -1.52
CA GLN A 116 15.46 -7.68 -1.73
C GLN A 116 14.25 -6.86 -2.19
N LEU A 117 14.04 -5.67 -1.63
CA LEU A 117 13.02 -4.73 -2.10
C LEU A 117 13.23 -4.35 -3.57
N ALA A 118 14.46 -3.96 -3.95
CA ALA A 118 14.79 -3.61 -5.33
C ALA A 118 14.59 -4.80 -6.30
N GLN A 119 14.94 -6.01 -5.88
CA GLN A 119 14.69 -7.24 -6.66
C GLN A 119 13.19 -7.52 -6.84
N ALA A 120 12.38 -7.36 -5.80
CA ALA A 120 10.94 -7.51 -5.88
C ALA A 120 10.30 -6.50 -6.85
N VAL A 121 10.74 -5.24 -6.81
CA VAL A 121 10.28 -4.20 -7.75
C VAL A 121 10.71 -4.53 -9.18
N ALA A 122 11.91 -5.07 -9.39
CA ALA A 122 12.35 -5.53 -10.71
C ALA A 122 11.52 -6.72 -11.23
N ALA A 123 11.12 -7.64 -10.35
CA ALA A 123 10.22 -8.74 -10.70
C ALA A 123 8.82 -8.23 -11.09
N LEU A 124 8.27 -7.28 -10.31
CA LEU A 124 7.00 -6.60 -10.63
C LEU A 124 7.06 -5.89 -12.00
N ASP A 125 8.18 -5.24 -12.33
CA ASP A 125 8.41 -4.66 -13.65
C ASP A 125 8.40 -5.71 -14.77
N GLY A 126 8.99 -6.89 -14.53
CA GLY A 126 8.89 -8.04 -15.44
C GLY A 126 7.43 -8.44 -15.69
N THR A 127 6.63 -8.55 -14.62
CA THR A 127 5.20 -8.87 -14.70
C THR A 127 4.41 -7.79 -15.47
N CYS A 128 4.71 -6.51 -15.23
CA CYS A 128 4.11 -5.39 -15.94
C CYS A 128 4.41 -5.42 -17.45
N LYS A 129 5.67 -5.67 -17.83
CA LYS A 129 6.09 -5.79 -19.24
C LYS A 129 5.45 -6.99 -19.94
N ALA A 130 5.27 -8.09 -19.23
CA ALA A 130 4.58 -9.27 -19.73
C ALA A 130 3.05 -9.09 -19.81
N SER A 131 2.50 -8.03 -19.21
CA SER A 131 1.05 -7.86 -19.02
C SER A 131 0.40 -9.08 -18.36
N ASP A 132 1.12 -9.73 -17.44
CA ASP A 132 0.67 -10.95 -16.78
C ASP A 132 -0.23 -10.63 -15.58
N ALA A 133 -1.53 -10.52 -15.85
CA ALA A 133 -2.54 -10.27 -14.84
C ALA A 133 -2.65 -11.40 -13.79
N THR A 134 -2.22 -12.62 -14.10
CA THR A 134 -2.29 -13.76 -13.17
C THR A 134 -1.17 -13.71 -12.14
N ALA A 135 -0.01 -13.18 -12.52
CA ALA A 135 1.15 -13.03 -11.63
C ALA A 135 1.18 -11.68 -10.88
N PHE A 136 0.45 -10.66 -11.36
CA PHE A 136 0.54 -9.29 -10.85
C PHE A 136 0.31 -9.16 -9.35
N GLU A 137 -0.78 -9.73 -8.82
CA GLU A 137 -1.13 -9.57 -7.41
C GLU A 137 -0.08 -10.20 -6.48
N ALA A 138 0.48 -11.35 -6.87
CA ALA A 138 1.57 -11.99 -6.14
C ALA A 138 2.85 -11.14 -6.18
N ALA A 139 3.21 -10.60 -7.35
CA ALA A 139 4.39 -9.75 -7.51
C ALA A 139 4.28 -8.43 -6.72
N LEU A 140 3.11 -7.79 -6.71
CA LEU A 140 2.90 -6.57 -5.93
C LEU A 140 2.85 -6.85 -4.41
N THR A 141 2.31 -8.00 -4.00
CA THR A 141 2.37 -8.45 -2.61
C THR A 141 3.82 -8.66 -2.18
N GLU A 142 4.65 -9.31 -3.00
CA GLU A 142 6.07 -9.48 -2.69
C GLU A 142 6.78 -8.14 -2.46
N VAL A 143 6.50 -7.11 -3.26
CA VAL A 143 7.04 -5.75 -3.03
C VAL A 143 6.62 -5.20 -1.66
N HIS A 144 5.35 -5.37 -1.29
CA HIS A 144 4.83 -4.91 -0.01
C HIS A 144 5.47 -5.65 1.18
N GLU A 145 5.61 -6.96 1.10
CA GLU A 145 6.24 -7.76 2.15
C GLU A 145 7.73 -7.43 2.31
N ARG A 146 8.47 -7.19 1.20
CA ARG A 146 9.86 -6.73 1.28
C ARG A 146 9.98 -5.33 1.87
N PHE A 147 9.01 -4.47 1.61
CA PHE A 147 8.94 -3.16 2.26
C PHE A 147 8.80 -3.31 3.79
N HIS A 148 7.87 -4.15 4.26
CA HIS A 148 7.72 -4.41 5.70
C HIS A 148 8.96 -5.05 6.33
N GLY A 149 9.55 -6.05 5.68
CA GLY A 149 10.79 -6.66 6.15
C GLY A 149 11.96 -5.66 6.28
N LEU A 150 12.03 -4.69 5.36
CA LEU A 150 13.01 -3.61 5.47
C LEU A 150 12.70 -2.68 6.66
N MET A 151 11.43 -2.38 6.95
CA MET A 151 11.07 -1.59 8.13
C MET A 151 11.44 -2.29 9.43
N SER A 152 11.23 -3.60 9.55
CA SER A 152 11.68 -4.37 10.70
C SER A 152 13.20 -4.32 10.86
N ALA A 153 13.96 -4.45 9.76
CA ALA A 153 15.41 -4.26 9.80
C ALA A 153 15.83 -2.84 10.22
N ALA A 154 14.99 -1.83 9.93
CA ALA A 154 15.22 -0.43 10.29
C ALA A 154 14.89 -0.11 11.77
N SER A 155 13.99 -0.86 12.40
CA SER A 155 13.64 -0.68 13.81
C SER A 155 14.65 -1.34 14.76
N GLY A 156 15.45 -2.28 14.27
CA GLY A 156 16.38 -3.05 15.08
C GLY A 156 15.67 -4.10 15.95
N GLU A 157 14.39 -4.36 15.69
CA GLU A 157 13.67 -5.50 16.26
C GLU A 157 14.24 -6.78 15.66
N HIS A 158 15.18 -7.38 16.38
CA HIS A 158 15.49 -8.79 16.24
C HIS A 158 14.38 -9.55 16.98
N ASP A 159 13.64 -10.40 16.26
CA ASP A 159 12.78 -11.41 16.89
C ASP A 159 13.62 -12.24 17.87
N ASP A 160 13.55 -11.92 19.16
CA ASP A 160 13.95 -12.77 20.28
C ASP A 160 12.98 -13.96 20.44
N HIS A 161 12.64 -14.62 19.33
CA HIS A 161 11.80 -15.81 19.26
C HIS A 161 12.56 -16.96 18.61
N ALA A 162 13.76 -17.22 19.12
CA ALA A 162 14.36 -18.54 19.09
C ALA A 162 13.98 -19.28 20.39
N HIS A 163 12.94 -20.10 20.32
CA HIS A 163 12.65 -21.15 21.30
C HIS A 163 12.60 -22.50 20.59
#